data_AF-A0A3D4FE08-F1
#
_entry.id   AF-A0A3D4FE08-F1
#
_cell.length_a   1.000
_cell.length_b   1.000
_cell.length_c   1.000
_cell.angle_alpha   90.00
_cell.angle_beta   90.00
_cell.angle_gamma   90.00
#
_symmetry.space_group_name_H-M   'P 1'
#
loop_
_entity.id
_entity.type
_entity.pdbx_description
1 polymer ?
#
loop_
_entity_poly.entity_id
_entity_poly.type
_entity_poly.pdbx_seq_one_letter_code
_entity_poly.pdbx_strand_id
1 'polypeptide(L)'
;IWLFILQQIDGNWLGPKMSGDSVGINPVTCILSLSVGGAVYGMVGMLIAVPIAGVMKIYYERFMKRYDDRHPEIAHMVDNTKIDISHLKFEKKKTSQK
;
A
#
# COMPACT_ATOMS: atom_id res chain seq x y z
N ILE A 1 32.11 13.14 -10.78
CA ILE A 1 32.20 12.75 -9.35
C ILE A 1 31.20 13.52 -8.48
N TRP A 2 31.19 14.85 -8.48
CA TRP A 2 30.32 15.68 -7.62
C TRP A 2 28.81 15.43 -7.83
N LEU A 3 28.37 15.38 -9.09
CA LEU A 3 26.98 15.08 -9.45
C LEU A 3 26.52 13.70 -8.96
N PHE A 4 27.42 12.73 -8.94
CA PHE A 4 27.10 11.36 -8.49
C PHE A 4 26.88 11.31 -6.97
N ILE A 5 27.68 12.07 -6.21
CA ILE A 5 27.52 12.19 -4.75
C ILE A 5 26.21 12.89 -4.41
N LEU A 6 25.87 13.96 -5.12
CA LEU A 6 24.58 14.65 -4.98
C LEU A 6 23.39 13.74 -5.29
N GLN A 7 23.42 13.02 -6.42
CA GLN A 7 22.36 12.08 -6.78
C GLN A 7 22.17 10.95 -5.76
N GLN A 8 23.25 10.45 -5.16
CA GLN A 8 23.18 9.44 -4.09
C GLN A 8 22.53 10.01 -2.82
N ILE A 9 22.87 11.25 -2.43
CA ILE A 9 22.28 11.89 -1.25
C ILE A 9 20.79 12.22 -1.49
N ASP A 10 20.45 12.75 -2.66
CA ASP A 10 19.07 13.06 -3.03
C ASP A 10 18.21 11.79 -3.10
N GLY A 11 18.71 10.73 -3.74
CA GLY A 11 17.99 9.47 -3.91
C GLY A 11 17.80 8.69 -2.60
N ASN A 12 18.84 8.55 -1.79
CA ASN A 12 18.78 7.73 -0.57
C ASN A 12 18.26 8.46 0.66
N TRP A 13 18.38 9.80 0.73
CA TRP A 13 18.10 10.54 1.95
C TRP A 13 16.94 11.53 1.82
N LEU A 14 16.88 12.27 0.71
CA LEU A 14 15.75 13.18 0.45
C LEU A 14 14.53 12.41 -0.07
N GLY A 15 14.73 11.43 -0.95
CA GLY A 15 13.68 10.58 -1.52
C GLY A 15 12.71 10.00 -0.48
N PRO A 16 13.18 9.24 0.54
CA PRO A 16 12.29 8.66 1.55
C PRO A 16 11.74 9.69 2.53
N LYS A 17 12.44 10.81 2.77
CA LYS A 17 11.96 11.85 3.69
C LYS A 17 10.85 12.72 3.08
N MET A 18 10.86 12.90 1.76
CA MET A 18 9.80 13.58 1.02
C MET A 18 8.63 12.65 0.67
N SER A 19 8.90 11.34 0.50
CA SER A 19 7.90 10.31 0.21
C SER A 19 7.45 9.53 1.44
N GLY A 20 7.67 10.10 2.64
CA GLY A 20 7.71 9.42 3.94
C GLY A 20 6.48 8.61 4.31
N ASP A 21 5.32 8.96 3.79
CA ASP A 21 4.13 8.11 3.83
C ASP A 21 3.82 7.70 2.41
N SER A 22 4.56 6.69 1.91
CA SER A 22 4.20 6.03 0.65
C SER A 22 2.69 5.79 0.71
N VAL A 23 1.98 6.16 -0.36
CA VAL A 23 0.51 6.22 -0.45
C VAL A 23 -0.19 4.88 -0.09
N GLY A 24 0.58 3.87 0.32
CA GLY A 24 0.17 2.57 0.83
C GLY A 24 -0.52 1.75 -0.24
N ILE A 25 -0.51 2.22 -1.48
CA ILE A 25 -1.11 1.58 -2.63
C ILE A 25 -0.29 0.33 -2.88
N ASN A 26 -0.96 -0.82 -2.83
CA ASN A 26 -0.37 -2.09 -3.25
C ASN A 26 0.11 -1.94 -4.72
N PRO A 27 1.36 -2.31 -5.06
CA PRO A 27 1.86 -2.26 -6.43
C PRO A 27 0.90 -2.85 -7.47
N VAL A 28 0.15 -3.89 -7.10
CA VAL A 28 -0.89 -4.50 -7.95
C VAL A 28 -1.99 -3.50 -8.32
N THR A 29 -2.50 -2.73 -7.36
CA THR A 29 -3.53 -1.70 -7.60
C THR A 29 -3.01 -0.60 -8.53
N CYS A 30 -1.72 -0.27 -8.43
CA CYS A 30 -1.09 0.71 -9.32
C CYS A 30 -1.07 0.19 -10.77
N ILE A 31 -0.57 -1.03 -10.98
CA ILE A 31 -0.52 -1.66 -12.31
C ILE A 31 -1.93 -1.78 -12.91
N LEU A 32 -2.91 -2.25 -12.13
CA LEU A 32 -4.31 -2.33 -12.59
C LEU A 32 -4.85 -0.98 -13.01
N SER A 33 -4.59 0.07 -12.23
CA SER A 33 -5.04 1.43 -12.54
C SER A 33 -4.39 1.93 -13.84
N LEU A 34 -3.09 1.69 -14.04
CA LEU A 34 -2.40 2.02 -15.29
C LEU A 34 -2.98 1.27 -16.49
N SER A 35 -3.26 -0.03 -16.36
CA SER A 35 -3.86 -0.82 -17.43
C SER A 35 -5.24 -0.29 -17.82
N VAL A 36 -6.07 0.04 -16.83
CA VAL A 36 -7.41 0.62 -17.07
C VAL A 36 -7.30 2.01 -17.68
N GLY A 37 -6.51 2.92 -17.09
CA GLY A 37 -6.32 4.27 -17.62
C GLY A 37 -5.72 4.28 -19.03
N GLY A 38 -4.76 3.39 -19.27
CA GLY A 38 -4.17 3.15 -20.59
C GLY A 38 -5.18 2.68 -21.63
N ALA A 39 -6.11 1.79 -21.26
CA ALA A 39 -7.16 1.33 -22.16
C ALA A 39 -8.19 2.42 -22.47
N VAL A 40 -8.48 3.32 -21.52
CA VAL A 40 -9.52 4.36 -21.67
C VAL A 40 -9.03 5.55 -22.50
N TYR A 41 -7.80 6.02 -22.29
CA TYR A 41 -7.30 7.28 -22.90
C TYR A 41 -5.84 7.19 -23.34
N GLY A 42 -5.29 5.99 -23.49
CA GLY A 42 -3.90 5.78 -23.90
C GLY A 42 -2.89 6.35 -22.90
N MET A 43 -1.84 6.99 -23.42
CA MET A 43 -0.74 7.54 -22.62
C MET A 43 -1.22 8.59 -21.60
N VAL A 44 -2.16 9.45 -21.98
CA VAL A 44 -2.72 10.48 -21.09
C VAL A 44 -3.48 9.82 -19.93
N GLY A 45 -4.23 8.75 -20.21
CA GLY A 45 -4.94 8.01 -19.18
C GLY A 45 -4.01 7.32 -18.19
N MET A 46 -2.84 6.85 -18.63
CA MET A 46 -1.83 6.29 -17.73
C MET A 46 -1.24 7.33 -16.76
N LEU A 47 -0.99 8.57 -17.22
CA LEU A 47 -0.45 9.64 -16.37
C LEU A 47 -1.40 10.02 -15.24
N ILE A 48 -2.71 10.05 -15.53
CA ILE A 48 -3.74 10.47 -14.57
C ILE A 48 -4.25 9.28 -13.72
N ALA A 49 -4.03 8.04 -14.16
CA ALA A 49 -4.49 6.84 -13.44
C ALA A 49 -3.94 6.74 -12.01
N VAL A 50 -2.64 6.99 -11.82
CA VAL A 50 -1.98 6.88 -10.50
C VAL A 50 -2.55 7.86 -9.46
N PRO A 51 -2.64 9.18 -9.73
CA PRO A 51 -3.21 10.11 -8.75
C PRO A 51 -4.67 9.81 -8.46
N ILE A 52 -5.48 9.40 -9.47
CA ILE A 52 -6.87 8.99 -9.25
C ILE A 52 -6.95 7.77 -8.32
N ALA A 53 -6.13 6.75 -8.56
CA ALA A 53 -6.09 5.55 -7.72
C ALA A 53 -5.70 5.88 -6.27
N GLY A 54 -4.77 6.81 -6.07
CA GLY A 54 -4.41 7.30 -4.73
C GLY A 54 -5.55 8.00 -4.02
N VAL A 55 -6.27 8.89 -4.72
CA VAL A 55 -7.45 9.56 -4.16
C VAL A 55 -8.54 8.54 -3.79
N MET A 56 -8.85 7.61 -4.70
CA MET A 56 -9.83 6.54 -4.46
C MET A 56 -9.48 5.70 -3.23
N LYS A 57 -8.20 5.34 -3.06
CA LYS A 57 -7.74 4.59 -1.88
C LYS A 57 -7.99 5.35 -0.59
N ILE A 58 -7.65 6.65 -0.55
CA ILE A 58 -7.87 7.48 0.64
C ILE A 58 -9.35 7.54 1.00
N TYR A 59 -10.23 7.69 0.00
CA TYR A 59 -11.68 7.65 0.24
C TYR A 59 -12.13 6.29 0.77
N TYR A 60 -11.65 5.19 0.19
CA TYR A 60 -11.97 3.84 0.64
C TYR A 60 -11.53 3.59 2.09
N GLU A 61 -10.31 3.99 2.44
CA GLU A 61 -9.78 3.86 3.81
C GLU A 61 -10.58 4.70 4.82
N ARG A 62 -10.92 5.94 4.46
CA ARG A 62 -11.77 6.80 5.30
C ARG A 62 -13.17 6.23 5.48
N PHE A 63 -13.73 5.67 4.42
CA PHE A 63 -15.03 5.03 4.46
C PHE A 63 -14.99 3.79 5.35
N MET A 64 -14.03 2.88 5.14
CA MET A 64 -13.88 1.65 5.93
C MET A 64 -13.65 1.94 7.41
N LYS A 65 -12.82 2.94 7.73
CA LYS A 65 -12.61 3.38 9.12
C LYS A 65 -13.91 3.80 9.81
N ARG A 66 -14.82 4.43 9.07
CA ARG A 66 -16.14 4.84 9.58
C ARG A 66 -17.11 3.66 9.80
N TYR A 67 -16.88 2.52 9.16
CA TYR A 67 -17.63 1.28 9.42
C TYR A 67 -17.10 0.59 10.67
N ASP A 68 -15.78 0.54 10.82
CA ASP A 68 -15.11 -0.06 11.97
C ASP A 68 -15.50 0.66 13.28
N ASP A 69 -15.51 2.00 13.26
CA ASP A 69 -15.95 2.83 14.40
C ASP A 69 -17.41 2.59 14.81
N ARG A 70 -18.26 2.09 13.89
CA ARG A 70 -19.69 1.88 14.14
C ARG A 70 -20.02 0.49 14.67
N HIS A 71 -19.09 -0.47 14.55
CA HIS A 71 -19.25 -1.83 15.02
C HIS A 71 -17.99 -2.27 15.80
N PRO A 72 -17.84 -1.84 17.06
CA PRO A 72 -16.67 -2.22 17.88
C PRO A 72 -16.56 -3.73 18.08
N GLU A 73 -17.67 -4.48 18.05
CA GLU A 73 -17.68 -5.94 18.23
C GLU A 73 -16.85 -6.69 17.17
N ILE A 74 -16.93 -6.30 15.89
CA ILE A 74 -16.14 -6.93 14.80
C ILE A 74 -14.68 -6.44 14.79
N ALA A 75 -14.40 -5.22 15.25
CA ALA A 75 -13.04 -4.71 15.37
C ALA A 75 -12.20 -5.58 16.32
N HIS A 76 -12.78 -5.97 17.47
CA HIS A 76 -12.11 -6.86 18.43
C HIS A 76 -11.98 -8.32 17.92
N MET A 77 -12.89 -8.80 17.09
CA MET A 77 -12.80 -10.15 16.49
C MET A 77 -11.70 -10.24 15.43
N VAL A 78 -11.53 -9.20 14.61
CA VAL A 78 -10.47 -9.15 13.58
C VAL A 78 -9.09 -9.01 14.22
N ASP A 79 -8.99 -8.27 15.32
CA ASP A 79 -7.75 -8.13 16.10
C ASP A 79 -7.32 -9.46 16.75
N ASN A 80 -8.25 -10.13 17.45
CA ASN A 80 -7.98 -11.44 18.05
C ASN A 80 -7.64 -12.51 17.00
N THR A 81 -8.31 -12.48 15.85
CA THR A 81 -8.01 -13.38 14.72
C THR A 81 -6.59 -13.18 14.17
N LYS A 82 -6.08 -11.94 14.10
CA LYS A 82 -4.69 -11.67 13.67
C LYS A 82 -3.67 -12.23 14.66
N ILE A 83 -3.94 -12.15 15.96
CA ILE A 83 -3.07 -12.72 17.01
C ILE A 83 -2.99 -14.25 16.83
N ASP A 84 -4.12 -14.95 16.68
CA ASP A 84 -4.13 -16.42 16.49
C ASP A 84 -3.45 -16.88 15.19
N ILE A 85 -3.72 -16.21 14.05
CA ILE A 85 -3.11 -16.58 12.76
C ILE A 85 -1.59 -16.37 12.78
N SER A 86 -1.09 -15.39 13.54
CA SER A 86 0.35 -15.16 13.67
C SER A 86 1.04 -16.36 14.33
N HIS A 87 0.47 -16.90 15.41
CA HIS A 87 0.98 -18.09 16.11
C HIS A 87 0.92 -19.36 15.24
N LEU A 88 -0.14 -19.54 14.45
CA LEU A 88 -0.26 -20.67 13.51
C LEU A 88 0.79 -20.61 12.39
N LYS A 89 1.19 -19.41 11.97
CA LYS A 89 2.23 -19.23 10.94
C LYS A 89 3.63 -19.56 11.48
N PHE A 90 3.88 -19.31 12.76
CA PHE A 90 5.12 -19.73 13.44
C PHE A 90 5.18 -21.25 13.62
N GLU A 91 4.06 -21.89 13.94
CA GLU A 91 4.00 -23.35 14.13
C GLU A 91 4.21 -24.10 12.81
N LYS A 92 3.52 -23.69 11.72
CA LYS A 92 3.73 -24.32 10.40
C LYS A 92 5.14 -24.14 9.86
N LYS A 93 5.82 -23.02 10.16
CA LYS A 93 7.21 -22.80 9.73
C LYS A 93 8.20 -23.76 10.41
N LYS A 94 7.86 -24.31 11.58
CA LYS A 94 8.67 -25.33 12.28
C LYS A 94 8.45 -26.75 11.78
N THR A 95 7.25 -27.09 11.31
CA THR A 95 6.90 -28.44 10.81
C THR A 95 7.40 -28.73 9.39
N SER A 96 7.64 -27.71 8.56
CA SER A 96 8.12 -27.92 7.18
C SER A 96 9.65 -27.99 7.05
N GLN A 97 10.40 -27.93 8.15
CA GLN A 97 11.87 -27.99 8.18
C GLN A 97 12.40 -29.28 8.85
N LYS A 98 11.64 -30.37 8.75
CA LYS A 98 12.07 -31.70 9.18
C LYS A 98 11.72 -32.75 8.15
#